data_AF-A0A7G6AB18-F1
#
_entry.id   AF-A0A7G6AB18-F1
#
_cell.length_a   1.000
_cell.length_b   1.000
_cell.length_c   1.000
_cell.angle_alpha   90.00
_cell.angle_beta   90.00
_cell.angle_gamma   90.00
#
_symmetry.space_group_name_H-M   'P 1'
#
loop_
_entity.id
_entity.type
_entity.pdbx_description
1 polymer ?
#
loop_
_entity_poly.entity_id
_entity_poly.type
_entity_poly.pdbx_seq_one_letter_code
_entity_poly.pdbx_strand_id
1 'polypeptide(L)'
;MGCYIEPKDQTKEEWLAARGRPITEAQAGQIKFFMAKELPVVLIDNGSFRAAGVAYDAYTYEEFCYPDGRHKQWFMVKTEDLKQVCALEKFC
;
A
#
# COMPACT_ATOMS: atom_id res chain seq x y z
N MET A 1 6.16 -6.56 10.90
CA MET A 1 6.73 -6.98 9.60
C MET A 1 5.75 -6.50 8.54
N GLY A 2 6.21 -5.73 7.55
CA GLY A 2 5.31 -5.13 6.55
C GLY A 2 5.00 -6.04 5.36
N CYS A 3 3.90 -5.74 4.67
CA CYS A 3 3.52 -6.37 3.41
C CYS A 3 3.85 -5.39 2.27
N TYR A 4 4.65 -5.80 1.29
CA TYR A 4 5.08 -4.94 0.18
C TYR A 4 4.70 -5.56 -1.16
N ILE A 5 4.27 -4.74 -2.12
CA ILE A 5 4.03 -5.21 -3.49
C ILE A 5 5.34 -5.37 -4.24
N GLU A 6 5.48 -6.49 -4.94
CA GLU A 6 6.64 -6.80 -5.77
C GLU A 6 6.15 -7.39 -7.12
N PRO A 7 5.66 -6.53 -8.04
CA PRO A 7 5.30 -6.96 -9.39
C PRO A 7 6.52 -7.51 -10.15
N LYS A 8 6.34 -8.56 -10.95
CA LYS A 8 7.46 -9.24 -11.64
C LYS A 8 7.90 -8.55 -12.94
N ASP A 9 6.95 -8.01 -13.70
CA ASP A 9 7.16 -7.57 -15.08
C ASP A 9 7.07 -6.04 -15.26
N GLN A 10 6.86 -5.29 -14.18
CA GLN A 10 6.67 -3.84 -14.21
C GLN A 10 7.11 -3.20 -12.90
N THR A 11 7.28 -1.88 -12.89
CA THR A 11 7.60 -1.11 -11.68
C THR A 11 6.39 -1.03 -10.73
N LYS A 12 6.67 -0.72 -9.45
CA LYS A 12 5.63 -0.55 -8.42
C LYS A 12 4.71 0.62 -8.78
N GLU A 13 5.29 1.68 -9.35
CA GLU A 13 4.59 2.87 -9.81
C GLU A 13 3.67 2.59 -10.98
N GLU A 14 4.15 1.89 -12.02
CA GLU A 14 3.31 1.48 -13.15
C GLU A 14 2.18 0.57 -12.69
N TRP A 15 2.45 -0.33 -11.74
CA TRP A 15 1.44 -1.24 -11.20
C TRP A 15 0.36 -0.49 -10.43
N LEU A 16 0.76 0.43 -9.56
CA LEU A 16 -0.17 1.28 -8.82
C LEU A 16 -0.95 2.23 -9.72
N ALA A 17 -0.35 2.76 -10.79
CA ALA A 17 -1.05 3.57 -11.77
C ALA A 17 -2.12 2.79 -12.54
N ALA A 18 -1.89 1.50 -12.81
CA ALA A 18 -2.80 0.65 -13.56
C ALA A 18 -3.90 0.00 -12.71
N ARG A 19 -3.60 -0.39 -11.47
CA ARG A 19 -4.51 -1.15 -10.58
C ARG A 19 -5.00 -0.36 -9.38
N GLY A 20 -4.30 0.72 -9.02
CA GLY A 20 -4.61 1.55 -7.87
C GLY A 20 -5.40 2.80 -8.25
N ARG A 21 -6.25 3.24 -7.33
CA ARG A 21 -6.90 4.55 -7.40
C ARG A 21 -6.23 5.50 -6.41
N PRO A 22 -5.71 6.68 -6.82
CA PRO A 22 -5.11 7.63 -5.90
C PRO A 22 -6.10 8.05 -4.80
N ILE A 23 -5.61 8.12 -3.56
CA ILE A 23 -6.36 8.58 -2.38
C ILE A 23 -5.49 9.50 -1.53
N THR A 24 -6.10 10.21 -0.59
CA THR A 24 -5.37 10.95 0.45
C THR A 24 -5.05 10.04 1.64
N GLU A 25 -4.06 10.45 2.45
CA GLU A 25 -3.76 9.79 3.73
C GLU A 25 -5.01 9.73 4.63
N ALA A 26 -5.76 10.84 4.72
CA ALA A 26 -7.00 10.88 5.50
C ALA A 26 -8.06 9.87 5.02
N GLN A 27 -8.12 9.59 3.71
CA GLN A 27 -8.99 8.54 3.16
C GLN A 27 -8.49 7.14 3.52
N ALA A 28 -7.17 6.91 3.53
CA ALA A 28 -6.59 5.65 3.96
C ALA A 28 -6.90 5.35 5.44
N GLY A 29 -6.91 6.37 6.31
CA GLY A 29 -7.23 6.23 7.73
C GLY A 29 -8.70 5.93 8.04
N GLN A 30 -9.61 6.08 7.07
CA GLN A 30 -11.04 5.79 7.25
C GLN A 30 -11.42 4.33 6.93
N ILE A 31 -10.46 3.52 6.48
CA ILE A 31 -10.72 2.17 6.03
C ILE A 31 -10.96 1.20 7.19
N LYS A 32 -12.05 0.45 7.09
CA LYS A 32 -12.37 -0.64 8.01
C LYS A 32 -11.71 -1.93 7.52
N PHE A 33 -10.43 -2.11 7.84
CA PHE A 33 -9.57 -3.20 7.34
C PHE A 33 -10.20 -4.60 7.40
N PHE A 34 -10.90 -4.94 8.48
CA PHE A 34 -11.50 -6.27 8.70
C PHE A 34 -12.61 -6.68 7.69
N MET A 35 -13.17 -5.74 6.93
CA MET A 35 -14.21 -5.99 5.92
C MET A 35 -13.82 -5.49 4.52
N ALA A 36 -12.57 -5.06 4.36
CA ALA A 36 -12.17 -4.29 3.20
C ALA A 36 -11.91 -5.19 1.98
N LYS A 37 -12.63 -4.95 0.88
CA LYS A 37 -12.34 -5.56 -0.44
C LYS A 37 -11.18 -4.88 -1.16
N GLU A 38 -10.78 -3.72 -0.65
CA GLU A 38 -9.66 -2.93 -1.14
C GLU A 38 -8.83 -2.48 0.06
N LEU A 39 -7.51 -2.49 -0.07
CA LEU A 39 -6.59 -2.04 0.95
C LEU A 39 -5.80 -0.82 0.46
N PRO A 40 -5.50 0.12 1.36
CA PRO A 40 -4.62 1.22 1.05
C PRO A 40 -3.18 0.73 0.88
N VAL A 41 -2.51 1.25 -0.15
CA VAL A 41 -1.10 1.04 -0.44
C VAL A 41 -0.41 2.39 -0.47
N VAL A 42 0.71 2.51 0.23
CA VAL A 42 1.55 3.69 0.23
C VAL A 42 2.78 3.46 -0.62
N LEU A 43 3.02 4.33 -1.60
CA LEU A 43 4.27 4.44 -2.33
C LEU A 43 5.15 5.48 -1.62
N ILE A 44 6.30 5.03 -1.12
CA ILE A 44 7.25 5.83 -0.35
C ILE A 44 8.51 6.02 -1.18
N ASP A 45 8.95 7.27 -1.34
CA ASP A 45 10.23 7.59 -1.95
C ASP A 45 11.35 7.57 -0.90
N ASN A 46 12.26 6.58 -0.98
CA ASN A 46 13.44 6.46 -0.12
C ASN A 46 14.70 7.05 -0.77
N GLY A 47 14.55 7.87 -1.83
CA GLY A 47 15.66 8.44 -2.59
C GLY A 47 16.18 7.50 -3.66
N SER A 48 16.99 6.50 -3.30
CA SER A 48 17.61 5.58 -4.28
C SER A 48 16.65 4.51 -4.81
N PHE A 49 15.52 4.29 -4.13
CA PHE A 49 14.46 3.38 -4.55
C PHE A 49 13.12 3.82 -3.97
N ARG A 50 12.04 3.27 -4.53
CA ARG A 50 10.69 3.41 -3.97
C ARG A 50 10.19 2.10 -3.40
N ALA A 51 9.54 2.18 -2.25
CA ALA A 51 8.88 1.06 -1.60
C ALA A 51 7.37 1.24 -1.70
N ALA A 52 6.62 0.17 -1.91
CA ALA A 52 5.16 0.21 -1.94
C ALA A 52 4.59 -0.75 -0.89
N GLY A 53 4.14 -0.20 0.24
CA GLY A 53 3.68 -0.94 1.41
C GLY A 53 2.15 -1.00 1.48
N VAL A 54 1.60 -2.17 1.79
CA VAL A 54 0.16 -2.38 1.99
C VAL A 54 -0.15 -2.13 3.46
N ALA A 55 -1.04 -1.18 3.76
CA ALA A 55 -1.60 -1.06 5.09
C ALA A 55 -2.79 -2.01 5.20
N TYR A 56 -2.61 -3.11 5.92
CA TYR A 56 -3.60 -4.19 6.05
C TYR A 56 -4.31 -4.17 7.40
N ASP A 57 -3.84 -3.33 8.33
CA ASP A 57 -4.44 -3.09 9.64
C ASP A 57 -4.17 -1.64 10.08
N ALA A 58 -4.76 -1.25 11.22
CA ALA A 58 -4.57 0.09 11.77
C ALA A 58 -3.11 0.36 12.16
N TYR A 59 -2.40 -0.67 12.64
CA TYR A 59 -1.01 -0.55 13.08
C TYR A 59 -0.08 -0.19 11.92
N THR A 60 -0.17 -0.92 10.81
CA THR A 60 0.63 -0.65 9.61
C THR A 60 0.28 0.69 8.97
N TYR A 61 -0.99 1.10 9.01
CA TYR A 61 -1.39 2.44 8.58
C TYR A 61 -0.68 3.53 9.43
N GLU A 62 -0.69 3.38 10.75
CA GLU A 62 -0.02 4.32 11.66
C GLU A 62 1.50 4.36 11.43
N GLU A 63 2.15 3.21 11.21
CA GLU A 63 3.57 3.15 10.87
C GLU A 63 3.89 3.94 9.59
N PHE A 64 3.02 3.86 8.58
CA PHE A 64 3.19 4.61 7.33
C PHE A 64 2.89 6.11 7.47
N CYS A 65 2.04 6.51 8.42
CA CYS A 65 1.75 7.92 8.69
C CYS A 65 2.82 8.60 9.55
N TYR A 66 3.79 7.84 10.10
CA TYR A 66 4.84 8.42 10.92
C TYR A 66 5.62 9.51 10.14
N PRO A 67 5.85 10.69 10.74
CA PRO A 67 6.54 11.80 10.09
C PRO A 67 8.05 11.54 10.05
N ASP A 68 8.51 10.97 8.93
CA ASP A 68 9.90 10.58 8.68
C ASP A 68 10.58 11.42 7.57
N GLY A 69 9.90 12.45 7.07
CA GLY A 69 10.40 13.33 6.01
C GLY A 69 10.37 12.73 4.59
N ARG A 70 9.91 11.49 4.42
CA ARG A 70 9.81 10.83 3.11
C ARG A 70 8.53 11.25 2.40
N HIS A 71 8.61 11.40 1.08
CA HIS A 71 7.43 11.66 0.26
C HIS A 71 6.59 10.38 0.15
N LYS A 72 5.29 10.49 0.42
CA LYS A 72 4.34 9.38 0.44
C LYS A 72 3.16 9.66 -0.49
N GLN A 73 2.79 8.67 -1.29
CA GLN A 73 1.60 8.71 -2.15
C GLN A 73 0.72 7.52 -1.82
N TRP A 74 -0.58 7.75 -1.62
CA TRP A 74 -1.51 6.71 -1.24
C TRP A 74 -2.41 6.29 -2.41
N PHE A 75 -2.68 4.99 -2.47
CA PHE A 75 -3.54 4.37 -3.46
C PHE A 75 -4.49 3.40 -2.78
N MET A 76 -5.70 3.25 -3.31
CA MET A 76 -6.62 2.19 -2.95
C MET A 76 -6.50 1.07 -3.98
N VAL A 77 -6.32 -0.18 -3.54
CA VAL A 77 -6.10 -1.32 -4.44
C VAL A 77 -6.94 -2.51 -4.00
N LYS A 78 -7.53 -3.24 -4.96
CA LYS A 78 -8.29 -4.45 -4.67
C LYS A 78 -7.42 -5.52 -4.01
N THR A 79 -7.95 -6.15 -2.96
CA THR A 79 -7.27 -7.23 -2.22
C THR A 79 -6.89 -8.40 -3.14
N GLU A 80 -7.72 -8.71 -4.14
CA GLU A 80 -7.47 -9.77 -5.13
C GLU A 80 -6.26 -9.48 -6.02
N ASP A 81 -6.03 -8.22 -6.38
CA ASP A 81 -4.86 -7.81 -7.15
C ASP A 81 -3.60 -7.86 -6.29
N LEU A 82 -3.70 -7.44 -5.02
CA LEU A 82 -2.59 -7.46 -4.07
C LEU A 82 -2.06 -8.89 -3.83
N LYS A 83 -2.95 -9.87 -3.67
CA LYS A 83 -2.57 -11.29 -3.49
C LYS A 83 -1.69 -11.86 -4.60
N GLN A 84 -1.71 -11.26 -5.79
CA GLN A 84 -0.89 -11.71 -6.93
C GLN A 84 0.56 -11.21 -6.84
N VAL A 85 0.81 -10.12 -6.10
CA VAL A 85 2.10 -9.41 -6.07
C VAL A 85 2.68 -9.25 -4.67
N CYS A 86 1.97 -9.66 -3.62
CA CYS A 86 2.49 -9.66 -2.25
C CYS A 86 1.94 -10.84 -1.43
N ALA A 87 2.62 -11.15 -0.33
CA ALA A 87 2.24 -12.24 0.58
C ALA A 87 1.14 -11.85 1.58
N LEU A 88 0.08 -11.19 1.11
CA LEU A 88 -1.00 -10.65 1.95
C LEU A 88 -1.68 -11.73 2.82
N GLU A 89 -1.75 -12.96 2.33
CA GLU A 89 -2.34 -14.11 3.04
C GLU A 89 -1.63 -14.48 4.35
N LYS A 90 -0.41 -13.97 4.58
CA LYS A 90 0.30 -14.16 5.84
C LYS A 90 -0.18 -13.23 6.96
N PHE A 91 -1.01 -12.24 6.62
CA PHE A 91 -1.40 -11.14 7.50
C PHE A 91 -2.93 -10.97 7.61
N CYS A 92 -3.71 -11.77 6.89
CA CYS A 92 -5.17 -11.79 6.91
C CYS A 92 -5.73 -13.11 7.44
#